data_AF-A0A969D4F8-F1
#
_entry.id   AF-A0A969D4F8-F1
#
_cell.length_a   1.000
_cell.length_b   1.000
_cell.length_c   1.000
_cell.angle_alpha   90.00
_cell.angle_beta   90.00
_cell.angle_gamma   90.00
#
_symmetry.space_group_name_H-M   'P 1'
#
loop_
_entity.id
_entity.type
_entity.pdbx_description
1 polymer ?
#
loop_
_entity_poly.entity_id
_entity_poly.type
_entity_poly.pdbx_seq_one_letter_code
_entity_poly.pdbx_strand_id
1 'polypeptide(L)'
;MDSLKPVALKFLMKLLGYEDYRSTITKLSPNSQTKPTERDRICRELTASGLVEYDRQITNFSIAPPGKTLLNLDTTSLPVTPDEQKVLRACAKASTTPGKILGVPADMRQDLIRNLEERGLLKVTKEAIKEVRLTPQGKRFLLHEYEPHGSFAAATGSMLGNYVKFLRQNLGNSSSPQHLPKRQPQLQQPLSQPGRVIDTAIPIGSQIKLDRQSVLQQIKQLDQQLNTDNYLPIYHLRDVLQPPLTRSELDSILFALQRDGKIDLDSLHDQGKYTQDQVSAGILQDNGGYLFFILLL
;
A
#
# COMPACT_ATOMS: atom_id res chain seq x y z
N MET A 1 -7.75 -11.06 14.59
CA MET A 1 -7.28 -9.70 14.94
C MET A 1 -8.45 -8.78 14.73
N ASP A 2 -8.74 -7.89 15.69
CA ASP A 2 -9.80 -6.90 15.53
C ASP A 2 -9.56 -6.05 14.28
N SER A 3 -10.65 -5.75 13.58
CA SER A 3 -10.64 -4.90 12.38
C SER A 3 -9.90 -3.58 12.66
N LEU A 4 -8.95 -3.23 11.79
CA LEU A 4 -8.15 -2.02 11.95
C LEU A 4 -9.06 -0.78 11.92
N LYS A 5 -9.01 0.04 12.96
CA LYS A 5 -9.84 1.26 13.04
C LYS A 5 -9.57 2.17 11.81
N PRO A 6 -10.61 2.84 11.25
CA PRO A 6 -10.44 3.67 10.05
C PRO A 6 -9.34 4.74 10.17
N VAL A 7 -9.18 5.36 11.34
CA VAL A 7 -8.14 6.37 11.58
C VAL A 7 -6.72 5.79 11.60
N ALA A 8 -6.58 4.54 12.06
CA ALA A 8 -5.31 3.83 12.07
C ALA A 8 -4.93 3.38 10.65
N LEU A 9 -5.90 2.95 9.84
CA LEU A 9 -5.66 2.66 8.43
C LEU A 9 -5.18 3.90 7.68
N LYS A 10 -5.85 5.05 7.83
CA LYS A 10 -5.42 6.30 7.18
C LYS A 10 -3.99 6.69 7.56
N PHE A 11 -3.60 6.46 8.81
CA PHE A 11 -2.23 6.66 9.27
C PHE A 11 -1.26 5.80 8.44
N LEU A 12 -1.54 4.49 8.33
CA LEU A 12 -0.72 3.56 7.56
C LEU A 12 -0.69 3.93 6.06
N MET A 13 -1.84 4.21 5.44
CA MET A 13 -1.90 4.59 4.02
C MET A 13 -1.16 5.89 3.71
N LYS A 14 -1.11 6.84 4.66
CA LYS A 14 -0.25 8.01 4.54
C LYS A 14 1.23 7.63 4.64
N LEU A 15 1.60 6.78 5.58
CA LEU A 15 2.98 6.30 5.74
C LEU A 15 3.48 5.60 4.46
N LEU A 16 2.61 4.84 3.78
CA LEU A 16 2.92 4.18 2.50
C LEU A 16 3.27 5.15 1.36
N GLY A 17 2.90 6.43 1.47
CA GLY A 17 3.22 7.45 0.48
C GLY A 17 4.65 7.99 0.58
N TYR A 18 5.42 7.60 1.59
CA TYR A 18 6.79 8.05 1.80
C TYR A 18 7.82 6.99 1.40
N GLU A 19 9.02 7.44 1.05
CA GLU A 19 10.14 6.57 0.74
C GLU A 19 10.47 5.66 1.94
N ASP A 20 10.81 4.41 1.63
CA ASP A 20 11.04 3.33 2.60
C ASP A 20 9.92 3.14 3.64
N TYR A 21 8.72 3.67 3.35
CA TYR A 21 7.57 3.70 4.26
C TYR A 21 7.93 4.33 5.61
N ARG A 22 8.73 5.41 5.57
CA ARG A 22 9.28 6.12 6.73
C ARG A 22 8.95 7.60 6.65
N SER A 23 8.50 8.19 7.77
CA SER A 23 8.20 9.63 7.81
C SER A 23 8.21 10.19 9.22
N THR A 24 8.36 11.51 9.33
CA THR A 24 8.24 12.21 10.61
C THR A 24 6.80 12.15 11.11
N ILE A 25 6.62 11.98 12.42
CA ILE A 25 5.26 11.82 13.00
C ILE A 25 4.32 12.98 12.61
N THR A 26 4.85 14.18 12.45
CA THR A 26 4.10 15.39 12.07
C THR A 26 3.41 15.31 10.72
N LYS A 27 3.97 14.53 9.78
CA LYS A 27 3.43 14.35 8.43
C LYS A 27 2.34 13.27 8.36
N LEU A 28 2.23 12.45 9.40
CA LEU A 28 1.37 11.26 9.44
C LEU A 28 0.00 11.49 10.07
N SER A 29 -0.42 12.75 10.27
CA SER A 29 -1.76 13.05 10.77
C SER A 29 -2.84 12.45 9.85
N PRO A 30 -3.70 11.51 10.33
CA PRO A 30 -4.69 10.83 9.50
C PRO A 30 -5.67 11.78 8.81
N ASN A 31 -6.07 12.85 9.49
CA ASN A 31 -6.92 13.93 8.96
C ASN A 31 -6.44 15.30 9.47
N SER A 32 -6.96 16.39 8.90
CA SER A 32 -6.58 17.77 9.26
C SER A 32 -7.00 18.17 10.68
N GLN A 33 -7.97 17.48 11.26
CA GLN A 33 -8.50 17.75 12.60
C GLN A 33 -7.83 16.89 13.70
N THR A 34 -6.99 15.91 13.33
CA THR A 34 -6.39 14.99 14.30
C THR A 34 -5.40 15.77 15.15
N LYS A 35 -5.65 15.77 16.46
CA LYS A 35 -4.77 16.46 17.42
C LYS A 35 -3.43 15.72 17.50
N PRO A 36 -2.31 16.42 17.78
CA PRO A 36 -0.99 15.78 17.92
C PRO A 36 -0.98 14.64 18.94
N THR A 37 -1.67 14.79 20.06
CA THR A 37 -1.76 13.78 21.12
C THR A 37 -2.49 12.51 20.67
N GLU A 38 -3.56 12.66 19.87
CA GLU A 38 -4.32 11.57 19.29
C GLU A 38 -3.52 10.84 18.21
N ARG A 39 -2.84 11.59 17.33
CA ARG A 39 -1.93 11.03 16.33
C ARG A 39 -0.82 10.20 16.98
N ASP A 40 -0.18 10.72 18.02
CA ASP A 40 0.88 10.01 18.73
C ASP A 40 0.33 8.77 19.47
N ARG A 41 -0.93 8.83 19.95
CA ARG A 41 -1.63 7.67 20.50
C ARG A 41 -1.86 6.59 19.45
N ILE A 42 -2.36 6.96 18.25
CA ILE A 42 -2.55 6.02 17.12
C ILE A 42 -1.23 5.35 16.77
N CYS A 43 -0.13 6.11 16.69
CA CYS A 43 1.20 5.56 16.44
C CYS A 43 1.60 4.52 17.50
N ARG A 44 1.37 4.80 18.79
CA ARG A 44 1.65 3.86 19.88
C ARG A 44 0.78 2.60 19.82
N GLU A 45 -0.50 2.73 19.50
CA GLU A 45 -1.42 1.59 19.33
C GLU A 45 -0.99 0.68 18.17
N LEU A 46 -0.60 1.27 17.03
CA LEU A 46 -0.04 0.54 15.89
C LEU A 46 1.30 -0.14 16.21
N THR A 47 2.10 0.48 17.07
CA THR A 47 3.38 -0.09 17.53
C THR A 47 3.15 -1.27 18.46
N ALA A 48 2.19 -1.16 19.39
CA ALA A 48 1.79 -2.27 20.25
C ALA A 48 1.23 -3.45 19.46
N SER A 49 0.67 -3.18 18.27
CA SER A 49 0.18 -4.20 17.34
C SER A 49 1.29 -4.74 16.40
N GLY A 50 2.52 -4.26 16.54
CA GLY A 50 3.66 -4.65 15.71
C GLY A 50 3.64 -4.14 14.27
N LEU A 51 2.70 -3.26 13.90
CA LEU A 51 2.52 -2.80 12.52
C LEU A 51 3.50 -1.68 12.12
N VAL A 52 3.88 -0.84 13.08
CA VAL A 52 4.87 0.23 12.89
C VAL A 52 5.88 0.20 14.04
N GLU A 53 7.03 0.80 13.80
CA GLU A 53 7.98 1.13 14.85
C GLU A 53 8.34 2.60 14.74
N TYR A 54 8.86 3.18 15.83
CA TYR A 54 9.20 4.59 15.83
C TYR A 54 10.46 4.89 16.62
N ASP A 55 11.20 5.88 16.12
CA ASP A 55 12.37 6.41 16.78
C ASP A 55 11.95 7.53 17.73
N ARG A 56 12.50 7.50 18.94
CA ARG A 56 12.26 8.50 19.98
C ARG A 56 13.39 9.51 20.03
N GLN A 57 13.01 10.76 20.30
CA GLN A 57 13.96 11.81 20.62
C GLN A 57 13.62 12.42 21.98
N ILE A 58 14.67 12.68 22.75
CA ILE A 58 14.58 13.41 24.00
C ILE A 58 14.32 14.87 23.65
N THR A 59 13.25 15.44 24.18
CA THR A 59 12.88 16.83 23.96
C THR A 59 13.15 17.70 25.18
N ASN A 60 13.10 17.11 26.37
CA ASN A 60 13.36 17.79 27.63
C ASN A 60 14.00 16.84 28.64
N PHE A 61 14.99 17.34 29.37
CA PHE A 61 15.72 16.62 30.40
C PHE A 61 16.21 17.60 31.47
N SER A 62 16.47 17.06 32.66
CA SER A 62 17.00 17.80 33.80
C SER A 62 18.17 17.06 34.42
N ILE A 63 19.00 17.76 35.19
CA ILE A 63 20.06 17.13 35.96
C ILE A 63 19.47 16.24 37.07
N ALA A 64 20.01 15.04 37.26
CA ALA A 64 19.67 14.18 38.38
C ALA A 64 20.57 14.51 39.60
N PRO A 65 20.19 14.10 40.83
CA PRO A 65 21.01 14.37 42.01
C PRO A 65 22.49 13.95 41.87
N PRO A 66 22.82 12.76 41.32
CA PRO A 66 24.22 12.36 41.10
C PRO A 66 24.97 13.30 40.14
N GLY A 67 24.33 13.73 39.05
CA GLY A 67 24.92 14.69 38.12
C GLY A 67 25.17 16.06 38.75
N LYS A 68 24.28 16.50 39.65
CA LYS A 68 24.43 17.76 40.37
C LYS A 68 25.60 17.70 41.36
N THR A 69 25.73 16.60 42.10
CA THR A 69 26.88 16.36 42.97
C THR A 69 28.18 16.38 42.16
N LEU A 70 28.19 15.69 41.02
CA LEU A 70 29.34 15.64 40.11
C LEU A 70 29.80 17.04 39.66
N LEU A 71 28.87 17.93 39.31
CA LEU A 71 29.21 19.31 38.91
C LEU A 71 29.77 20.18 40.04
N ASN A 72 29.48 19.84 41.30
CA ASN A 72 29.94 20.58 42.47
C ASN A 72 31.29 20.10 43.01
N LEU A 73 31.84 18.99 42.49
CA LEU A 73 33.14 18.49 42.89
C LEU A 73 34.25 19.27 42.15
N ASP A 74 35.15 19.91 42.90
CA ASP A 74 36.41 20.44 42.38
C ASP A 74 37.33 19.28 42.04
N THR A 75 37.18 18.73 40.84
CA THR A 75 38.03 17.65 40.35
C THR A 75 38.43 17.94 38.91
N THR A 76 39.73 18.18 38.73
CA THR A 76 40.41 18.33 37.42
C THR A 76 40.33 17.06 36.55
N SER A 77 39.71 15.99 37.04
CA SER A 77 39.54 14.70 36.38
C SER A 77 38.18 14.07 36.68
N LEU A 78 37.08 14.82 36.48
CA LEU A 78 35.76 14.21 36.50
C LEU A 78 35.68 13.04 35.50
N PRO A 79 35.02 11.92 35.83
CA PRO A 79 34.84 10.78 34.93
C PRO A 79 33.76 11.07 33.88
N VAL A 80 33.81 12.26 33.26
CA VAL A 80 32.94 12.68 32.15
C VAL A 80 33.79 13.36 31.10
N THR A 81 33.38 13.22 29.85
CA THR A 81 34.05 13.92 28.75
C THR A 81 33.75 15.42 28.80
N PRO A 82 34.56 16.26 28.13
CA PRO A 82 34.26 17.70 28.03
C PRO A 82 32.87 18.00 27.45
N ASP A 83 32.39 17.20 26.50
CA ASP A 83 31.07 17.39 25.90
C ASP A 83 29.94 16.93 26.82
N GLU A 84 30.13 15.84 27.56
CA GLU A 84 29.22 15.44 28.63
C GLU A 84 29.12 16.52 29.72
N GLN A 85 30.25 17.14 30.09
CA GLN A 85 30.27 18.23 31.06
C GLN A 85 29.47 19.45 30.57
N LYS A 86 29.57 19.80 29.27
CA LYS A 86 28.75 20.87 28.67
C LYS A 86 27.26 20.54 28.77
N VAL A 87 26.86 19.30 28.51
CA VAL A 87 25.46 18.85 28.62
C VAL A 87 24.97 18.99 30.07
N LEU A 88 25.73 18.49 31.06
CA LEU A 88 25.38 18.60 32.48
C LEU A 88 25.25 20.07 32.92
N ARG A 89 26.19 20.93 32.54
CA ARG A 89 26.15 22.37 32.85
C ARG A 89 24.93 23.07 32.22
N ALA A 90 24.52 22.68 31.02
CA ALA A 90 23.36 23.25 30.33
C ALA A 90 22.03 23.03 31.08
N CYS A 91 21.94 22.00 31.94
CA CYS A 91 20.75 21.71 32.75
C CYS A 91 20.97 21.88 34.27
N ALA A 92 22.06 22.51 34.70
CA ALA A 92 22.44 22.60 36.12
C ALA A 92 21.42 23.40 36.97
N LYS A 93 20.78 24.41 36.38
CA LYS A 93 19.82 25.29 37.06
C LYS A 93 18.36 24.90 36.82
N ALA A 94 18.04 24.39 35.64
CA ALA A 94 16.68 24.06 35.23
C ALA A 94 16.68 23.01 34.10
N SER A 95 15.50 22.43 33.87
CA SER A 95 15.27 21.54 32.72
C SER A 95 15.57 22.25 31.40
N THR A 96 16.16 21.53 30.45
CA THR A 96 16.59 22.11 29.16
C THR A 96 16.26 21.19 27.99
N THR A 97 16.48 21.69 26.78
CA THR A 97 16.26 20.96 25.53
C THR A 97 17.59 20.76 24.79
N PRO A 98 17.75 19.70 23.98
CA PRO A 98 18.99 19.45 23.24
C PRO A 98 19.41 20.63 22.35
N GLY A 99 18.46 21.40 21.81
CA GLY A 99 18.75 22.56 20.97
C GLY A 99 19.53 23.68 21.70
N LYS A 100 19.44 23.75 23.03
CA LYS A 100 20.07 24.81 23.85
C LYS A 100 21.49 24.47 24.31
N ILE A 101 21.99 23.28 24.02
CA ILE A 101 23.36 22.88 24.38
C ILE A 101 24.33 23.56 23.42
N LEU A 102 25.19 24.42 23.94
CA LEU A 102 26.20 25.15 23.16
C LEU A 102 27.52 24.38 23.10
N GLY A 103 28.23 24.45 21.97
CA GLY A 103 29.56 23.86 21.82
C GLY A 103 29.60 22.32 21.74
N VAL A 104 28.44 21.67 21.52
CA VAL A 104 28.31 20.24 21.23
C VAL A 104 27.64 20.09 19.85
N PRO A 105 28.20 19.28 18.92
CA PRO A 105 27.59 19.01 17.60
C PRO A 105 26.16 18.47 17.73
N ALA A 106 25.24 18.91 16.85
CA ALA A 106 23.81 18.65 17.01
C ALA A 106 23.43 17.16 16.90
N ASP A 107 24.15 16.42 16.06
CA ASP A 107 24.06 14.97 15.86
C ASP A 107 24.46 14.18 17.12
N MET A 108 25.48 14.61 17.86
CA MET A 108 25.96 13.92 19.07
C MET A 108 25.08 14.13 20.31
N ARG A 109 24.25 15.18 20.35
CA ARG A 109 23.55 15.59 21.58
C ARG A 109 22.60 14.52 22.11
N GLN A 110 21.85 13.84 21.23
CA GLN A 110 20.89 12.82 21.67
C GLN A 110 21.58 11.65 22.37
N ASP A 111 22.70 11.19 21.81
CA ASP A 111 23.43 10.03 22.32
C ASP A 111 24.15 10.36 23.63
N LEU A 112 24.74 11.57 23.72
CA LEU A 112 25.33 12.05 24.98
C LEU A 112 24.28 12.15 26.09
N ILE A 113 23.07 12.66 25.80
CA ILE A 113 22.01 12.76 26.81
C ILE A 113 21.56 11.36 27.25
N ARG A 114 21.41 10.40 26.32
CA ARG A 114 21.04 9.01 26.65
C ARG A 114 22.10 8.34 27.53
N ASN A 115 23.37 8.41 27.13
CA ASN A 115 24.47 7.83 27.91
C ASN A 115 24.52 8.41 29.34
N LEU A 116 24.30 9.72 29.50
CA LEU A 116 24.27 10.37 30.81
C LEU A 116 23.04 10.00 31.64
N GLU A 117 21.89 9.75 31.00
CA GLU A 117 20.68 9.28 31.68
C GLU A 117 20.83 7.81 32.13
N GLU A 118 21.38 6.94 31.28
CA GLU A 118 21.70 5.54 31.62
C GLU A 118 22.65 5.44 32.82
N ARG A 119 23.60 6.40 32.92
CA ARG A 119 24.52 6.55 34.07
C ARG A 119 23.87 7.21 35.30
N GLY A 120 22.58 7.56 35.23
CA GLY A 120 21.84 8.21 36.32
C GLY A 120 22.26 9.66 36.62
N LEU A 121 23.02 10.30 35.72
CA LEU A 121 23.47 11.69 35.88
C LEU A 121 22.41 12.69 35.39
N LEU A 122 21.56 12.26 34.45
CA LEU A 122 20.42 13.01 33.94
C LEU A 122 19.11 12.29 34.22
N LYS A 123 18.02 13.04 34.13
CA LYS A 123 16.65 12.54 34.12
C LYS A 123 15.93 13.07 32.89
N VAL A 124 15.50 12.17 32.01
CA VAL A 124 14.63 12.55 30.88
C VAL A 124 13.24 12.89 31.42
N THR A 125 12.76 14.09 31.08
CA THR A 125 11.43 14.57 31.53
C THR A 125 10.40 14.50 30.42
N LYS A 126 10.82 14.56 29.15
CA LYS A 126 9.91 14.45 28.01
C LYS A 126 10.59 13.88 26.78
N GLU A 127 9.96 12.87 26.20
CA GLU A 127 10.28 12.32 24.88
C GLU A 127 9.21 12.68 23.86
N ALA A 128 9.58 12.66 22.59
CA ALA A 128 8.65 12.74 21.48
C ALA A 128 8.98 11.69 20.43
N ILE A 129 7.95 11.28 19.69
CA ILE A 129 8.11 10.47 18.49
C ILE A 129 8.77 11.37 17.44
N LYS A 130 9.94 10.97 16.93
CA LYS A 130 10.63 11.68 15.86
C LYS A 130 10.10 11.20 14.51
N GLU A 131 10.16 9.90 14.34
CA GLU A 131 9.97 9.27 13.04
C GLU A 131 9.36 7.90 13.20
N VAL A 132 8.55 7.51 12.23
CA VAL A 132 7.80 6.27 12.22
C VAL A 132 8.12 5.55 10.92
N ARG A 133 8.25 4.23 10.99
CA ARG A 133 8.48 3.35 9.84
C ARG A 133 7.61 2.11 9.93
N LEU A 134 7.25 1.58 8.76
CA LEU A 134 6.48 0.36 8.67
C LEU A 134 7.39 -0.84 8.97
N THR A 135 6.94 -1.75 9.85
CA THR A 135 7.70 -2.96 10.19
C THR A 135 7.53 -4.04 9.11
N PRO A 136 8.37 -5.08 9.09
CA PRO A 136 8.14 -6.26 8.26
C PRO A 136 6.79 -6.93 8.53
N GLN A 137 6.37 -6.98 9.79
CA GLN A 137 5.06 -7.51 10.18
C GLN A 137 3.92 -6.62 9.63
N GLY A 138 4.04 -5.30 9.73
CA GLY A 138 3.08 -4.36 9.17
C GLY A 138 2.94 -4.48 7.66
N LYS A 139 4.06 -4.66 6.95
CA LYS A 139 4.05 -4.97 5.51
C LYS A 139 3.26 -6.25 5.22
N ARG A 140 3.57 -7.34 5.93
CA ARG A 140 2.90 -8.63 5.73
C ARG A 140 1.41 -8.55 5.99
N PHE A 141 1.05 -7.91 7.10
CA PHE A 141 -0.34 -7.67 7.48
C PHE A 141 -1.09 -6.93 6.36
N LEU A 142 -0.54 -5.81 5.88
CA LEU A 142 -1.15 -5.01 4.81
C LEU A 142 -1.22 -5.71 3.45
N LEU A 143 -0.38 -6.71 3.19
CA LEU A 143 -0.34 -7.45 1.92
C LEU A 143 -1.26 -8.67 1.90
N HIS A 144 -1.38 -9.37 3.02
CA HIS A 144 -1.96 -10.71 3.04
C HIS A 144 -3.08 -10.91 4.05
N GLU A 145 -3.13 -10.09 5.10
CA GLU A 145 -4.05 -10.30 6.23
C GLU A 145 -5.11 -9.19 6.32
N TYR A 146 -4.82 -8.02 5.76
CA TYR A 146 -5.73 -6.89 5.74
C TYR A 146 -6.72 -7.02 4.58
N GLU A 147 -7.96 -7.33 4.90
CA GLU A 147 -9.08 -7.26 3.99
C GLU A 147 -9.78 -5.88 4.14
N PRO A 148 -9.84 -5.06 3.10
CA PRO A 148 -10.58 -3.80 3.15
C PRO A 148 -12.09 -4.08 3.08
N HIS A 149 -12.78 -3.96 4.20
CA HIS A 149 -14.24 -4.07 4.27
C HIS A 149 -14.88 -2.77 4.77
N GLY A 150 -16.02 -2.40 4.17
CA GLY A 150 -16.84 -1.24 4.53
C GLY A 150 -16.77 -0.05 3.55
N SER A 151 -17.54 1.00 3.82
CA SER A 151 -17.50 2.25 3.06
C SER A 151 -16.35 3.13 3.54
N PHE A 152 -15.30 3.25 2.72
CA PHE A 152 -14.16 4.14 2.98
C PHE A 152 -14.46 5.58 2.52
N ALA A 153 -15.56 6.17 2.99
CA ALA A 153 -15.91 7.58 2.73
C ALA A 153 -14.87 8.60 3.24
N ALA A 154 -13.74 8.12 3.79
CA ALA A 154 -12.84 8.87 4.61
C ALA A 154 -11.37 8.81 4.12
N ALA A 155 -11.03 7.97 3.14
CA ALA A 155 -9.70 7.92 2.54
C ALA A 155 -9.64 8.84 1.31
N THR A 156 -8.59 9.66 1.19
CA THR A 156 -8.39 10.47 -0.02
C THR A 156 -7.91 9.59 -1.17
N GLY A 157 -8.16 9.99 -2.42
CA GLY A 157 -7.64 9.26 -3.60
C GLY A 157 -6.12 9.05 -3.55
N SER A 158 -5.38 9.98 -2.96
CA SER A 158 -3.94 9.83 -2.71
C SER A 158 -3.58 8.71 -1.72
N MET A 159 -4.36 8.51 -0.65
CA MET A 159 -4.14 7.40 0.28
C MET A 159 -4.38 6.06 -0.41
N LEU A 160 -5.46 5.95 -1.18
CA LEU A 160 -5.74 4.74 -1.94
C LEU A 160 -4.65 4.48 -2.99
N GLY A 161 -4.23 5.52 -3.70
CA GLY A 161 -3.12 5.45 -4.65
C GLY A 161 -1.82 4.96 -4.00
N ASN A 162 -1.49 5.44 -2.80
CA ASN A 162 -0.33 4.95 -2.04
C ASN A 162 -0.45 3.46 -1.70
N TYR A 163 -1.64 3.01 -1.29
CA TYR A 163 -1.86 1.61 -0.94
C TYR A 163 -1.80 0.70 -2.17
N VAL A 164 -2.44 1.08 -3.29
CA VAL A 164 -2.36 0.35 -4.56
C VAL A 164 -0.91 0.30 -5.07
N LYS A 165 -0.17 1.41 -5.00
CA LYS A 165 1.26 1.44 -5.36
C LYS A 165 2.07 0.48 -4.50
N PHE A 166 1.84 0.48 -3.18
CA PHE A 166 2.45 -0.46 -2.26
C PHE A 166 2.15 -1.92 -2.64
N LEU A 167 0.89 -2.26 -2.94
CA LEU A 167 0.51 -3.61 -3.37
C LEU A 167 1.21 -4.01 -4.67
N ARG A 168 1.21 -3.16 -5.70
CA ARG A 168 1.89 -3.43 -6.98
C ARG A 168 3.39 -3.71 -6.79
N GLN A 169 4.06 -2.91 -5.95
CA GLN A 169 5.51 -3.03 -5.71
C GLN A 169 5.88 -4.30 -4.93
N ASN A 170 5.02 -4.76 -4.04
CA ASN A 170 5.35 -5.88 -3.14
C ASN A 170 4.73 -7.22 -3.59
N LEU A 171 3.63 -7.22 -4.34
CA LEU A 171 3.03 -8.42 -4.93
C LEU A 171 3.60 -8.71 -6.33
N GLY A 172 3.86 -7.67 -7.14
CA GLY A 172 4.36 -7.79 -8.52
C GLY A 172 5.83 -8.23 -8.65
N ASN A 173 6.59 -8.19 -7.55
CA ASN A 173 8.00 -8.61 -7.54
C ASN A 173 8.20 -10.11 -7.20
N SER A 174 7.11 -10.89 -7.09
CA SER A 174 7.19 -12.35 -6.94
C SER A 174 7.71 -13.05 -8.22
N SER A 175 7.76 -12.35 -9.34
CA SER A 175 8.56 -12.74 -10.51
C SER A 175 9.99 -12.22 -10.37
N SER A 176 10.82 -12.98 -9.64
CA SER A 176 12.26 -12.92 -9.87
C SER A 176 12.53 -13.13 -11.36
N PRO A 177 13.50 -12.42 -11.99
CA PRO A 177 13.91 -12.71 -13.36
C PRO A 177 14.52 -14.11 -13.37
N GLN A 178 13.69 -15.13 -13.62
CA GLN A 178 14.20 -16.43 -13.99
C GLN A 178 15.01 -16.21 -15.25
N HIS A 179 16.30 -16.52 -15.14
CA HIS A 179 17.20 -16.77 -16.24
C HIS A 179 16.43 -17.43 -17.40
N LEU A 180 16.19 -16.65 -18.46
CA LEU A 180 15.92 -17.24 -19.77
C LEU A 180 17.12 -18.16 -20.08
N PRO A 181 16.92 -19.46 -20.30
CA PRO A 181 17.96 -20.24 -20.96
C PRO A 181 18.13 -19.63 -22.34
N LYS A 182 19.34 -19.09 -22.60
CA LYS A 182 19.77 -18.64 -23.91
C LYS A 182 19.51 -19.78 -24.91
N ARG A 183 18.49 -19.62 -25.76
CA ARG A 183 18.35 -20.45 -26.97
C ARG A 183 19.50 -20.09 -27.90
N GLN A 184 20.44 -21.02 -28.05
CA GLN A 184 21.28 -21.08 -29.23
C GLN A 184 20.64 -21.97 -30.30
N PRO A 185 20.91 -21.72 -31.59
CA PRO A 185 20.17 -22.31 -32.70
C PRO A 185 20.80 -23.64 -33.14
N GLN A 186 19.99 -24.68 -33.33
CA GLN A 186 20.40 -25.86 -34.09
C GLN A 186 19.51 -26.05 -35.31
N LEU A 187 20.23 -26.24 -36.42
CA LEU A 187 19.78 -26.35 -37.81
C LEU A 187 18.88 -27.56 -38.07
N GLN A 188 17.80 -27.33 -38.84
CA GLN A 188 17.39 -28.01 -40.10
C GLN A 188 17.69 -29.53 -40.20
N GLN A 189 16.76 -30.45 -40.50
CA GLN A 189 15.77 -30.57 -41.61
C GLN A 189 15.23 -32.05 -41.56
N PRO A 190 14.34 -32.56 -42.45
CA PRO A 190 13.29 -31.96 -43.29
C PRO A 190 11.91 -32.69 -43.24
N LEU A 191 10.94 -32.09 -43.93
CA LEU A 191 9.53 -32.45 -44.15
C LEU A 191 9.28 -33.83 -44.81
N SER A 192 8.09 -34.38 -44.54
CA SER A 192 7.27 -35.11 -45.52
C SER A 192 5.78 -34.78 -45.32
N GLN A 193 5.16 -34.18 -46.34
CA GLN A 193 3.72 -34.01 -46.60
C GLN A 193 3.16 -35.28 -47.32
N PRO A 194 1.90 -35.39 -47.81
CA PRO A 194 0.74 -34.45 -47.83
C PRO A 194 -0.66 -35.05 -47.50
N GLY A 195 -1.59 -34.16 -47.14
CA GLY A 195 -2.94 -34.05 -47.74
C GLY A 195 -4.07 -35.00 -47.32
N ARG A 196 -5.16 -34.41 -46.78
CA ARG A 196 -6.55 -34.74 -47.21
C ARG A 196 -7.57 -33.67 -46.79
N VAL A 197 -7.95 -32.89 -47.80
CA VAL A 197 -9.28 -32.42 -48.23
C VAL A 197 -10.41 -32.30 -47.19
N ILE A 198 -10.82 -31.04 -47.07
CA ILE A 198 -12.10 -30.46 -46.67
C ILE A 198 -13.29 -31.26 -47.22
N ASP A 199 -14.22 -31.71 -46.38
CA ASP A 199 -15.61 -31.81 -46.81
C ASP A 199 -16.59 -31.74 -45.64
N THR A 200 -17.61 -30.93 -45.90
CA THR A 200 -18.77 -30.56 -45.11
C THR A 200 -19.73 -31.71 -44.89
N ALA A 201 -20.12 -31.96 -43.64
CA ALA A 201 -21.47 -32.39 -43.26
C ALA A 201 -21.62 -32.29 -41.74
N ILE A 202 -22.22 -31.18 -41.28
CA ILE A 202 -22.67 -31.00 -39.90
C ILE A 202 -23.86 -31.94 -39.69
N PRO A 203 -23.84 -32.87 -38.72
CA PRO A 203 -25.06 -33.43 -38.18
C PRO A 203 -25.66 -32.41 -37.22
N ILE A 204 -26.87 -32.01 -37.59
CA ILE A 204 -27.83 -31.18 -36.85
C ILE A 204 -27.91 -31.59 -35.37
N GLY A 205 -27.86 -30.58 -34.50
CA GLY A 205 -28.27 -30.71 -33.09
C GLY A 205 -27.14 -30.67 -32.07
N SER A 206 -26.28 -29.65 -32.10
CA SER A 206 -25.46 -29.31 -30.94
C SER A 206 -25.34 -27.79 -30.85
N GLN A 207 -26.10 -27.22 -29.93
CA GLN A 207 -26.02 -25.82 -29.54
C GLN A 207 -24.54 -25.47 -29.32
N ILE A 208 -24.01 -24.53 -30.11
CA ILE A 208 -22.67 -23.97 -29.91
C ILE A 208 -22.70 -23.23 -28.58
N LYS A 209 -22.38 -23.95 -27.51
CA LYS A 209 -22.20 -23.38 -26.18
C LYS A 209 -20.86 -22.66 -26.22
N LEU A 210 -20.89 -21.39 -26.61
CA LEU A 210 -19.73 -20.51 -26.59
C LEU A 210 -19.09 -20.61 -25.19
N ASP A 211 -17.84 -21.08 -25.14
CA ASP A 211 -17.18 -21.37 -23.87
C ASP A 211 -16.50 -20.11 -23.29
N ARG A 212 -16.11 -20.17 -22.01
CA ARG A 212 -15.51 -19.03 -21.30
C ARG A 212 -14.22 -18.52 -21.96
N GLN A 213 -13.45 -19.42 -22.58
CA GLN A 213 -12.20 -19.05 -23.23
C GLN A 213 -12.45 -18.28 -24.52
N SER A 214 -13.49 -18.67 -25.27
CA SER A 214 -13.95 -17.99 -26.48
C SER A 214 -14.43 -16.58 -26.17
N VAL A 215 -15.19 -16.40 -25.08
CA VAL A 215 -15.61 -15.06 -24.61
C VAL A 215 -14.41 -14.21 -24.18
N LEU A 216 -13.46 -14.79 -23.44
CA LEU A 216 -12.24 -14.07 -23.04
C LEU A 216 -11.40 -13.64 -24.24
N GLN A 217 -11.27 -14.49 -25.26
CA GLN A 217 -10.57 -14.16 -26.49
C GLN A 217 -11.28 -13.03 -27.25
N GLN A 218 -12.61 -13.05 -27.29
CA GLN A 218 -13.39 -11.98 -27.91
C GLN A 218 -13.23 -10.64 -27.18
N ILE A 219 -13.19 -10.66 -25.84
CA ILE A 219 -12.93 -9.45 -25.04
C ILE A 219 -11.56 -8.87 -25.39
N LYS A 220 -10.50 -9.70 -25.46
CA LYS A 220 -9.15 -9.26 -25.85
C LYS A 220 -9.10 -8.67 -27.25
N GLN A 221 -9.81 -9.30 -28.19
CA GLN A 221 -9.86 -8.83 -29.57
C GLN A 221 -10.58 -7.47 -29.66
N LEU A 222 -11.71 -7.32 -28.98
CA LEU A 222 -12.47 -6.07 -28.98
C LEU A 222 -11.71 -4.94 -28.30
N ASP A 223 -11.01 -5.23 -27.20
CA ASP A 223 -10.18 -4.24 -26.52
C ASP A 223 -9.07 -3.69 -27.43
N GLN A 224 -8.41 -4.58 -28.18
CA GLN A 224 -7.39 -4.20 -29.17
C GLN A 224 -7.99 -3.44 -30.37
N GLN A 225 -9.16 -3.87 -30.86
CA GLN A 225 -9.81 -3.24 -32.01
C GLN A 225 -10.33 -1.84 -31.70
N LEU A 226 -10.88 -1.64 -30.51
CA LEU A 226 -11.45 -0.36 -30.07
C LEU A 226 -10.42 0.51 -29.33
N ASN A 227 -9.22 -0.03 -29.09
CA ASN A 227 -8.14 0.61 -28.36
C ASN A 227 -8.61 1.16 -27.00
N THR A 228 -9.35 0.34 -26.26
CA THR A 228 -9.97 0.70 -24.98
C THR A 228 -9.02 0.57 -23.78
N ASP A 229 -7.75 0.23 -24.01
CA ASP A 229 -6.69 0.12 -22.99
C ASP A 229 -7.10 -0.72 -21.77
N ASN A 230 -7.65 -1.91 -22.03
CA ASN A 230 -8.22 -2.82 -21.04
C ASN A 230 -9.40 -2.22 -20.26
N TYR A 231 -10.21 -1.37 -20.89
CA TYR A 231 -11.39 -0.74 -20.28
C TYR A 231 -12.59 -0.79 -21.22
N LEU A 232 -13.01 -2.01 -21.57
CA LEU A 232 -14.01 -2.27 -22.61
C LEU A 232 -15.44 -2.16 -22.07
N PRO A 233 -16.31 -1.27 -22.60
CA PRO A 233 -17.72 -1.26 -22.24
C PRO A 233 -18.46 -2.56 -22.63
N ILE A 234 -19.27 -3.09 -21.73
CA ILE A 234 -20.01 -4.36 -21.90
C ILE A 234 -20.93 -4.34 -23.12
N TYR A 235 -21.50 -3.19 -23.49
CA TYR A 235 -22.40 -3.10 -24.64
C TYR A 235 -21.70 -3.49 -25.96
N HIS A 236 -20.42 -3.16 -26.14
CA HIS A 236 -19.65 -3.59 -27.31
C HIS A 236 -19.49 -5.11 -27.39
N LEU A 237 -19.37 -5.78 -26.23
CA LEU A 237 -19.32 -7.23 -26.18
C LEU A 237 -20.68 -7.86 -26.49
N ARG A 238 -21.78 -7.22 -26.05
CA ARG A 238 -23.14 -7.69 -26.34
C ARG A 238 -23.48 -7.58 -27.82
N ASP A 239 -23.13 -6.49 -28.46
CA ASP A 239 -23.39 -6.26 -29.89
C ASP A 239 -22.76 -7.34 -30.78
N VAL A 240 -21.67 -7.97 -30.31
CA VAL A 240 -20.93 -8.99 -31.05
C VAL A 240 -21.34 -10.42 -30.69
N LEU A 241 -21.68 -10.66 -29.42
CA LEU A 241 -21.96 -12.01 -28.92
C LEU A 241 -23.45 -12.31 -28.76
N GLN A 242 -24.32 -11.33 -28.94
CA GLN A 242 -25.77 -11.48 -28.82
C GLN A 242 -26.46 -11.06 -30.13
N PRO A 243 -27.07 -12.01 -30.88
CA PRO A 243 -27.06 -13.48 -30.71
C PRO A 243 -25.71 -14.13 -31.13
N PRO A 244 -25.32 -15.32 -30.62
CA PRO A 244 -26.20 -16.39 -30.10
C PRO A 244 -26.32 -16.51 -28.58
N LEU A 245 -25.52 -15.80 -27.76
CA LEU A 245 -25.64 -15.88 -26.31
C LEU A 245 -26.81 -15.04 -25.79
N THR A 246 -27.54 -15.56 -24.81
CA THR A 246 -28.52 -14.74 -24.08
C THR A 246 -27.81 -13.80 -23.10
N ARG A 247 -28.53 -12.76 -22.65
CA ARG A 247 -28.07 -11.82 -21.63
C ARG A 247 -27.56 -12.51 -20.37
N SER A 248 -28.36 -13.41 -19.80
CA SER A 248 -28.02 -14.13 -18.57
C SER A 248 -26.81 -15.07 -18.74
N GLU A 249 -26.67 -15.71 -19.91
CA GLU A 249 -25.53 -16.60 -20.18
C GLU A 249 -24.22 -15.82 -20.28
N LEU A 250 -24.21 -14.69 -20.99
CA LEU A 250 -23.02 -13.83 -21.07
C LEU A 250 -22.64 -13.28 -19.69
N ASP A 251 -23.61 -12.82 -18.91
CA ASP A 251 -23.37 -12.27 -17.58
C ASP A 251 -22.77 -13.33 -16.65
N SER A 252 -23.29 -14.56 -16.70
CA SER A 252 -22.74 -15.70 -15.95
C SER A 252 -21.30 -16.04 -16.33
N ILE A 253 -20.97 -15.94 -17.63
CA ILE A 253 -19.60 -16.15 -18.12
C ILE A 253 -18.67 -15.04 -17.64
N LEU A 254 -19.12 -13.77 -17.67
CA LEU A 254 -18.34 -12.64 -17.18
C LEU A 254 -18.06 -12.77 -15.68
N PHE A 255 -19.05 -13.12 -14.86
CA PHE A 255 -18.82 -13.40 -13.43
C PHE A 255 -17.87 -14.57 -13.20
N ALA A 256 -17.94 -15.63 -14.01
CA ALA A 256 -17.00 -16.74 -13.92
C ALA A 256 -15.57 -16.32 -14.28
N LEU A 257 -15.39 -15.53 -15.34
CA LEU A 257 -14.08 -14.99 -15.73
C LEU A 257 -13.52 -14.04 -14.68
N GLN A 258 -14.37 -13.24 -14.04
CA GLN A 258 -13.97 -12.37 -12.94
C GLN A 258 -13.51 -13.20 -11.73
N ARG A 259 -14.27 -14.24 -11.36
CA ARG A 259 -13.88 -15.16 -10.29
C ARG A 259 -12.57 -15.91 -10.59
N ASP A 260 -12.33 -16.24 -11.85
CA ASP A 260 -11.10 -16.89 -12.32
C ASP A 260 -9.94 -15.89 -12.50
N GLY A 261 -10.13 -14.61 -12.14
CA GLY A 261 -9.12 -13.55 -12.17
C GLY A 261 -8.64 -13.21 -13.58
N LYS A 262 -9.49 -13.39 -14.59
CA LYS A 262 -9.18 -13.09 -16.00
C LYS A 262 -9.67 -11.71 -16.43
N ILE A 263 -10.71 -11.22 -15.77
CA ILE A 263 -11.27 -9.89 -15.99
C ILE A 263 -11.69 -9.27 -14.64
N ASP A 264 -11.96 -7.97 -14.63
CA ASP A 264 -12.71 -7.29 -13.58
C ASP A 264 -13.91 -6.56 -14.19
N LEU A 265 -14.97 -6.36 -13.40
CA LEU A 265 -16.17 -5.63 -13.83
C LEU A 265 -16.32 -4.35 -13.02
N ASP A 266 -16.31 -3.21 -13.70
CA ASP A 266 -16.41 -1.89 -13.07
C ASP A 266 -17.75 -1.20 -13.40
N SER A 267 -18.21 -0.35 -12.48
CA SER A 267 -19.50 0.34 -12.55
C SER A 267 -19.42 1.66 -13.31
N LEU A 268 -20.54 2.06 -13.91
CA LEU A 268 -20.64 3.36 -14.56
C LEU A 268 -20.85 4.48 -13.52
N HIS A 269 -19.88 5.39 -13.41
CA HIS A 269 -19.92 6.51 -12.45
C HIS A 269 -20.44 7.83 -13.06
N ASP A 270 -20.38 8.00 -14.38
CA ASP A 270 -20.89 9.17 -15.11
C ASP A 270 -21.67 8.71 -16.35
N GLN A 271 -22.99 8.90 -16.35
CA GLN A 271 -23.87 8.50 -17.43
C GLN A 271 -23.89 9.49 -18.59
N GLY A 272 -23.31 10.69 -18.44
CA GLY A 272 -23.46 11.80 -19.39
C GLY A 272 -22.89 11.56 -20.80
N LYS A 273 -22.13 10.48 -20.99
CA LYS A 273 -21.49 10.11 -22.27
C LYS A 273 -22.14 8.93 -22.98
N TYR A 274 -23.14 8.28 -22.39
CA TYR A 274 -23.74 7.04 -22.89
C TYR A 274 -25.25 7.18 -23.05
N THR A 275 -25.80 6.56 -24.10
CA THR A 275 -27.25 6.54 -24.29
C THR A 275 -27.91 5.64 -23.25
N GLN A 276 -29.21 5.83 -22.99
CA GLN A 276 -29.95 4.98 -22.05
C GLN A 276 -29.87 3.50 -22.44
N ASP A 277 -29.90 3.19 -23.74
CA ASP A 277 -29.77 1.82 -24.24
C ASP A 277 -28.40 1.23 -23.92
N GLN A 278 -27.33 2.00 -24.09
CA GLN A 278 -25.97 1.59 -23.72
C GLN A 278 -25.85 1.36 -22.22
N VAL A 279 -26.36 2.28 -21.38
CA VAL A 279 -26.38 2.12 -19.91
C VAL A 279 -27.15 0.85 -19.52
N SER A 280 -28.32 0.64 -20.13
CA SER A 280 -29.17 -0.52 -19.88
C SER A 280 -28.58 -1.83 -20.37
N ALA A 281 -27.52 -1.81 -21.19
CA ALA A 281 -26.78 -3.00 -21.59
C ALA A 281 -25.78 -3.45 -20.51
N GLY A 282 -25.51 -2.64 -19.47
CA GLY A 282 -24.74 -3.08 -18.31
C GLY A 282 -25.42 -4.21 -17.50
N ILE A 283 -24.73 -4.77 -16.52
CA ILE A 283 -25.31 -5.78 -15.60
C ILE A 283 -25.88 -5.04 -14.39
N LEU A 284 -27.19 -5.10 -14.21
CA LEU A 284 -27.89 -4.45 -13.10
C LEU A 284 -27.47 -5.09 -11.76
N GLN A 285 -27.14 -4.25 -10.80
CA GLN A 285 -26.80 -4.62 -9.44
C GLN A 285 -27.96 -4.32 -8.47
N ASP A 286 -27.99 -4.99 -7.33
CA ASP A 286 -29.05 -4.85 -6.31
C ASP A 286 -29.16 -3.42 -5.73
N ASN A 287 -28.11 -2.62 -5.85
CA ASN A 287 -28.06 -1.22 -5.43
C ASN A 287 -28.63 -0.24 -6.49
N GLY A 288 -29.15 -0.75 -7.61
CA GLY A 288 -29.65 0.05 -8.74
C GLY A 288 -28.59 0.57 -9.70
N GLY A 289 -27.32 0.23 -9.50
CA GLY A 289 -26.20 0.54 -10.39
C GLY A 289 -26.02 -0.50 -11.52
N TYR A 290 -25.16 -0.18 -12.49
CA TYR A 290 -24.82 -1.09 -13.58
C TYR A 290 -23.31 -1.34 -13.60
N LEU A 291 -22.90 -2.61 -13.57
CA LEU A 291 -21.58 -3.00 -14.05
C LEU A 291 -21.57 -2.75 -15.55
N PHE A 292 -20.56 -2.02 -16.02
CA PHE A 292 -20.57 -1.42 -17.33
C PHE A 292 -19.25 -1.62 -18.08
N PHE A 293 -18.12 -1.74 -17.39
CA PHE A 293 -16.82 -1.92 -18.03
C PHE A 293 -16.21 -3.29 -17.68
N ILE A 294 -15.48 -3.86 -18.63
CA ILE A 294 -14.69 -5.08 -18.51
C ILE A 294 -13.22 -4.67 -18.55
N LEU A 295 -12.49 -5.00 -17.49
CA LEU A 295 -11.05 -4.83 -17.42
C LEU A 295 -10.35 -6.16 -17.62
N LEU A 296 -9.33 -6.22 -18.46
CA LEU A 296 -8.51 -7.43 -18.62
C LEU A 296 -7.41 -7.46 -17.56
N LEU A 297 -7.20 -8.63 -16.94
CA LEU A 297 -6.20 -8.87 -15.89
C LEU A 297 -5.02 -9.73 -16.38
#